data_AF-A0A3T0Y5N0-F1
#
_entry.id   AF-A0A3T0Y5N0-F1
#
_cell.length_a   1.000
_cell.length_b   1.000
_cell.length_c   1.000
_cell.angle_alpha   90.00
_cell.angle_beta   90.00
_cell.angle_gamma   90.00
#
_symmetry.space_group_name_H-M   'P 1'
#
loop_
_entity.id
_entity.type
_entity.pdbx_description
1 polymer ?
#
loop_
_entity_poly.entity_id
_entity_poly.type
_entity_poly.pdbx_seq_one_letter_code
_entity_poly.pdbx_strand_id
1 'polypeptide(L)'
;MLAYEPLGQNIVIEQLYDQQGNVPVGTVPLLMLDMWEHAFYLDYVNVKPDYVKAWWNLVNWADVQTRFQAARTGASVLITPGR
;
A
#
# COMPACT_ATOMS: atom_id res chain seq x y z
N MET A 1 2.13 0.71 -4.10
CA MET A 1 1.44 0.30 -2.87
C MET A 1 2.33 -0.65 -2.10
N LEU A 2 2.43 -0.46 -0.79
CA LEU A 2 2.99 -1.44 0.14
C LEU A 2 1.84 -2.32 0.64
N ALA A 3 1.98 -3.63 0.55
CA ALA A 3 0.95 -4.58 0.96
C ALA A 3 1.54 -5.73 1.78
N TYR A 4 0.71 -6.35 2.62
CA TYR A 4 1.03 -7.57 3.32
C TYR A 4 0.45 -8.77 2.56
N GLU A 5 1.31 -9.71 2.20
CA GLU A 5 0.99 -10.95 1.54
C GLU A 5 0.91 -12.07 2.59
N PRO A 6 -0.28 -12.64 2.85
CA PRO A 6 -0.49 -13.45 4.04
C PRO A 6 -0.02 -14.91 3.93
N LEU A 7 0.10 -15.49 2.72
CA LEU A 7 0.51 -16.89 2.52
C LEU A 7 1.99 -17.08 2.84
N GLY A 8 2.84 -16.21 2.30
CA GLY A 8 4.28 -16.19 2.57
C GLY A 8 4.68 -15.28 3.72
N GLN A 9 3.73 -14.57 4.35
CA GLN A 9 3.96 -13.57 5.40
C GLN A 9 4.93 -12.46 4.98
N ASN A 10 4.92 -12.11 3.69
CA ASN A 10 5.83 -11.15 3.10
C ASN A 10 5.24 -9.75 3.10
N ILE A 11 6.11 -8.75 3.09
CA ILE A 11 5.75 -7.38 2.73
C ILE A 11 6.18 -7.17 1.28
N VAL A 12 5.24 -6.79 0.43
CA VAL A 12 5.45 -6.68 -1.01
C VAL A 12 5.16 -5.26 -1.50
N ILE A 13 5.84 -4.86 -2.57
CA ILE A 13 5.56 -3.62 -3.28
C ILE A 13 4.81 -3.97 -4.56
N GLU A 14 3.65 -3.35 -4.74
CA GLU A 14 2.75 -3.57 -5.86
C GLU A 14 2.49 -2.25 -6.58
N GLN A 15 2.56 -2.25 -7.91
CA GLN A 15 2.16 -1.09 -8.72
C GLN A 15 0.80 -1.36 -9.34
N LEU A 16 -0.22 -0.62 -8.88
CA LEU A 16 -1.54 -0.67 -9.50
C LEU A 16 -1.54 0.14 -10.79
N TYR A 17 -2.35 -0.33 -11.75
CA TYR A 17 -2.70 0.44 -12.94
C TYR A 17 -4.12 0.98 -12.78
N ASP A 18 -4.30 2.24 -13.13
CA ASP A 18 -5.53 2.99 -12.89
C ASP A 18 -5.99 2.91 -11.43
N GLN A 19 -7.16 2.31 -11.15
CA GLN A 19 -7.65 2.07 -9.79
C GLN A 19 -7.77 0.58 -9.43
N GLN A 20 -7.87 -0.32 -10.43
CA GLN A 20 -8.16 -1.74 -10.23
C GLN A 20 -7.24 -2.70 -11.01
N GLY A 21 -6.39 -2.17 -11.88
CA GLY A 21 -5.48 -2.97 -12.68
C GLY A 21 -4.29 -3.45 -11.85
N ASN A 22 -3.81 -4.67 -12.14
CA ASN A 22 -2.66 -5.28 -11.46
C ASN A 22 -2.80 -5.37 -9.94
N VAL A 23 -3.99 -5.73 -9.45
CA VAL A 23 -4.28 -5.95 -8.01
C VAL A 23 -4.09 -7.43 -7.66
N PRO A 24 -3.08 -7.79 -6.86
CA PRO A 24 -2.92 -9.15 -6.38
C PRO A 24 -4.06 -9.53 -5.44
N VAL A 25 -4.58 -10.74 -5.61
CA VAL A 25 -5.69 -11.23 -4.79
C VAL A 25 -5.16 -11.63 -3.41
N GLY A 26 -5.84 -11.17 -2.36
CA GLY A 26 -5.56 -11.60 -0.99
C GLY A 26 -4.42 -10.84 -0.30
N THR A 27 -3.82 -9.85 -0.94
CA THR A 27 -2.89 -8.93 -0.23
C THR A 27 -3.66 -7.84 0.50
N VAL A 28 -3.13 -7.41 1.64
CA VAL A 28 -3.75 -6.39 2.50
C VAL A 28 -2.98 -5.08 2.36
N PRO A 29 -3.61 -3.99 1.90
CA PRO A 29 -2.92 -2.72 1.65
C PRO A 29 -2.48 -2.06 2.97
N LEU A 30 -1.21 -1.64 3.02
CA LEU A 30 -0.61 -0.98 4.19
C LEU A 30 -0.34 0.51 3.95
N LEU A 31 0.15 0.87 2.77
CA LEU A 31 0.47 2.24 2.39
C LEU A 31 0.27 2.44 0.88
N MET A 32 -0.41 3.51 0.49
CA MET A 32 -0.61 3.89 -0.91
C MET A 32 -0.02 5.27 -1.19
N LEU A 33 0.51 5.42 -2.40
CA LEU A 33 0.92 6.68 -3.00
C LEU A 33 0.13 6.82 -4.30
N ASP A 34 -0.65 7.88 -4.42
CA ASP A 34 -1.37 8.18 -5.65
C ASP A 34 -0.43 8.85 -6.65
N MET A 35 -0.33 8.27 -7.84
CA MET A 35 0.53 8.72 -8.93
C MET A 35 -0.26 9.27 -10.13
N TRP A 36 -1.58 9.46 -10.00
CA TRP A 36 -2.36 10.20 -10.98
C TRP A 36 -1.95 11.67 -10.97
N GLU A 37 -1.86 12.29 -12.16
CA GLU A 37 -1.41 13.68 -12.30
C GLU A 37 -2.25 14.64 -11.44
N HIS A 38 -3.56 14.40 -11.34
CA HIS A 38 -4.44 15.22 -10.51
C HIS A 38 -4.08 15.25 -9.01
N ALA A 39 -3.25 14.33 -8.52
CA ALA A 39 -2.86 14.26 -7.12
C ALA A 39 -1.71 15.23 -6.79
N PHE A 40 -0.93 15.65 -7.80
CA PHE A 40 0.29 16.44 -7.57
C PHE A 40 0.52 17.59 -8.55
N TYR A 41 -0.24 17.68 -9.66
CA TYR A 41 0.11 18.58 -10.76
C TYR A 41 0.07 20.07 -10.39
N LEU A 42 -0.81 20.49 -9.49
CA LEU A 42 -0.90 21.91 -9.11
C LEU A 42 0.38 22.41 -8.42
N ASP A 43 0.99 21.60 -7.56
CA ASP A 43 2.15 21.99 -6.76
C ASP A 43 3.49 21.60 -7.42
N TYR A 44 3.51 20.47 -8.15
CA TYR A 44 4.75 19.87 -8.68
C TYR A 44 4.78 19.77 -10.21
N VAL A 45 3.67 20.07 -10.89
CA VAL A 45 3.53 20.00 -12.35
C VAL A 45 3.99 18.63 -12.88
N ASN A 46 5.06 18.58 -13.68
CA ASN A 46 5.62 17.37 -14.27
C ASN A 46 6.79 16.77 -13.46
N VAL A 47 7.16 17.38 -12.33
CA VAL A 47 8.32 16.98 -11.51
C VAL A 47 7.91 15.94 -10.46
N LYS A 48 7.54 14.75 -10.94
CA LYS A 48 7.11 13.61 -10.09
C LYS A 48 8.09 13.28 -8.94
N PRO A 49 9.43 13.30 -9.13
CA PRO A 49 10.35 12.96 -8.05
C PRO A 49 10.23 13.88 -6.82
N ASP A 50 9.94 15.16 -7.02
CA ASP A 50 9.80 16.12 -5.92
C ASP A 50 8.53 15.87 -5.12
N TYR A 51 7.42 15.53 -5.79
CA TYR A 51 6.20 15.07 -5.14
C TYR A 51 6.44 13.84 -4.27
N VAL A 52 7.12 12.81 -4.81
CA VAL A 52 7.44 11.58 -4.05
C VAL A 52 8.33 11.91 -2.84
N LYS A 53 9.31 12.80 -3.01
CA LYS A 53 10.19 13.24 -1.92
C LYS A 53 9.42 13.97 -0.82
N ALA A 54 8.47 14.83 -1.19
CA ALA A 54 7.62 15.53 -0.23
C ALA A 54 6.66 14.58 0.49
N TRP A 55 6.05 13.64 -0.25
CA TRP A 55 5.13 12.63 0.28
C TRP A 55 5.75 11.80 1.41
N TRP A 56 7.03 11.41 1.30
CA TRP A 56 7.72 10.66 2.36
C TRP A 56 7.76 11.39 3.72
N ASN A 57 7.73 12.73 3.73
CA ASN A 57 7.68 13.50 4.98
C ASN A 57 6.29 13.52 5.63
N LEU A 58 5.24 13.10 4.90
CA LEU A 58 3.84 13.15 5.33
C LEU A 58 3.29 11.77 5.70
N VAL A 59 4.04 10.70 5.45
CA VAL A 59 3.58 9.34 5.73
C VAL A 59 3.28 9.17 7.23
N ASN A 60 2.06 8.75 7.53
CA ASN A 60 1.67 8.38 8.89
C ASN A 60 2.11 6.93 9.21
N TRP A 61 3.33 6.80 9.70
CA TRP A 61 3.90 5.50 10.06
C TRP A 61 3.18 4.77 11.19
N ALA A 62 2.52 5.50 12.11
CA ALA A 62 1.74 4.89 13.18
C ALA A 62 0.49 4.17 12.63
N ASP A 63 -0.18 4.76 11.63
CA ASP A 63 -1.29 4.11 10.92
C ASP A 63 -0.82 2.89 10.13
N VAL A 64 0.29 3.01 9.39
CA VAL A 64 0.91 1.88 8.65
C VAL A 64 1.24 0.73 9.60
N GLN A 65 1.84 1.03 10.75
CA GLN A 65 2.16 0.03 11.77
C GLN A 65 0.91 -0.65 12.32
N THR A 66 -0.16 0.11 12.56
CA THR A 66 -1.46 -0.40 13.04
C THR A 66 -2.10 -1.33 12.02
N ARG A 67 -2.12 -0.93 10.74
CA ARG A 67 -2.60 -1.76 9.62
C ARG A 67 -1.79 -3.04 9.48
N PHE A 68 -0.47 -2.95 9.59
CA PHE A 68 0.40 -4.12 9.49
C PHE A 68 0.11 -5.14 10.60
N GLN A 69 -0.04 -4.69 11.85
CA GLN A 69 -0.37 -5.60 12.94
C GLN A 69 -1.74 -6.25 12.73
N ALA A 70 -2.75 -5.47 12.36
CA ALA A 70 -4.08 -5.99 12.06
C ALA A 70 -4.07 -7.02 10.90
N ALA A 71 -3.34 -6.73 9.83
CA ALA A 71 -3.16 -7.64 8.69
C ALA A 71 -2.48 -8.94 9.11
N ARG A 72 -1.40 -8.84 9.89
CA ARG A 72 -0.64 -10.00 10.38
C ARG A 72 -1.45 -10.89 11.30
N THR A 73 -2.26 -10.32 12.19
CA THR A 73 -3.14 -11.09 13.10
C THR A 73 -4.38 -11.63 12.41
N GLY A 74 -4.95 -10.89 11.45
CA GLY A 74 -6.16 -11.28 10.73
C GLY A 74 -5.91 -12.36 9.68
N ALA A 75 -4.75 -12.34 9.03
CA ALA A 75 -4.35 -13.29 7.98
C ALA A 75 -4.38 -14.76 8.43
N SER A 76 -4.02 -15.04 9.69
CA SER A 76 -4.07 -16.39 10.26
C SER A 76 -5.48 -16.99 10.30
N VAL A 77 -6.53 -16.16 10.28
CA VAL A 77 -7.94 -16.62 10.33
C VAL A 77 -8.43 -17.07 8.96
N LEU A 78 -7.88 -16.53 7.87
CA LEU A 78 -8.35 -16.80 6.50
C LEU A 78 -7.68 -18.02 5.85
N ILE A 79 -6.45 -18.34 6.27
CA ILE A 79 -5.59 -19.34 5.58
C ILE A 79 -5.82 -20.77 6.08
N THR A 80 -6.31 -20.97 7.30
CA THR A 80 -6.74 -22.29 7.77
C THR A 80 -8.26 -22.35 7.75
N PRO A 81 -8.90 -22.98 6.74
CA PRO A 81 -10.25 -23.48 6.96
C PRO A 81 -10.18 -24.39 8.18
N GLY A 82 -11.16 -24.24 9.08
CA GLY A 82 -11.10 -24.75 10.45
C GLY A 82 -10.47 -26.12 10.61
N ARG A 83 -9.74 -26.30 11.70
CA ARG A 83 -9.73 -27.60 12.37
C ARG A 83 -11.15 -27.96 12.78
#